data_AF-A0A2M7G7J1-F1
#
_entry.id   AF-A0A2M7G7J1-F1
#
_cell.length_a   1.000
_cell.length_b   1.000
_cell.length_c   1.000
_cell.angle_alpha   90.00
_cell.angle_beta   90.00
_cell.angle_gamma   90.00
#
_symmetry.space_group_name_H-M   'P 1'
#
loop_
_entity.id
_entity.type
_entity.pdbx_description
1 polymer ?
#
loop_
_entity_poly.entity_id
_entity_poly.type
_entity_poly.pdbx_seq_one_letter_code
_entity_poly.pdbx_strand_id
1 'polypeptide(L)'
;PNKFTRSDFKVDLKKEICICPAGKEMKMNARHFQTQSNELMNFRAKPSDCQNCEFRSQCLDNPDQLSPRSYSINKGVVKTPENALVQRMKDKIDSAFGRAIYSLRLGTVEP
;
A
#
# COMPACT_ATOMS: atom_id res chain seq x y z
N PRO A 1 -10.62 14.44 -14.41
CA PRO A 1 -9.79 14.73 -13.21
C PRO A 1 -8.94 13.52 -12.84
N ASN A 2 -7.63 13.70 -12.62
CA ASN A 2 -6.78 12.60 -12.16
C ASN A 2 -7.17 12.23 -10.72
N LYS A 3 -7.22 10.92 -10.43
CA LYS A 3 -7.46 10.42 -9.06
C LYS A 3 -6.23 10.68 -8.20
N PHE A 4 -6.43 10.93 -6.91
CA PHE A 4 -5.32 10.99 -5.96
C PHE A 4 -4.67 9.62 -5.80
N THR A 5 -3.35 9.63 -5.80
CA THR A 5 -2.47 8.49 -5.66
C THR A 5 -1.89 8.41 -4.25
N ARG A 6 -1.06 7.39 -3.99
CA ARG A 6 -0.46 7.19 -2.65
C ARG A 6 0.49 8.32 -2.25
N SER A 7 1.16 8.97 -3.20
CA SER A 7 2.09 10.08 -2.93
C SER A 7 1.42 11.37 -2.48
N ASP A 8 0.11 11.50 -2.73
CA ASP A 8 -0.65 12.69 -2.32
C ASP A 8 -1.03 12.67 -0.83
N PHE A 9 -0.83 11.52 -0.16
CA PHE A 9 -1.08 11.35 1.28
C PHE A 9 0.22 11.49 2.06
N LYS A 10 0.21 12.37 3.08
CA LYS A 10 1.39 12.60 3.93
C LYS A 10 1.23 11.83 5.23
N VAL A 11 2.10 10.86 5.48
CA VAL A 11 2.04 10.03 6.69
C VAL A 11 3.21 10.32 7.62
N ASP A 12 2.91 10.60 8.88
CA ASP A 12 3.87 10.62 9.98
C ASP A 12 3.69 9.34 10.80
N LEU A 13 4.58 8.37 10.58
CA LEU A 13 4.57 7.07 11.28
C LEU A 13 4.86 7.19 12.79
N LYS A 14 5.60 8.22 13.22
CA LYS A 14 5.93 8.39 14.64
C LYS A 14 4.72 8.89 15.42
N LYS A 15 3.98 9.82 14.82
CA LYS A 15 2.76 10.39 15.41
C LYS A 15 1.50 9.60 15.08
N GLU A 16 1.60 8.63 14.17
CA GLU A 16 0.47 7.84 13.68
C GLU A 16 -0.66 8.70 13.12
N ILE A 17 -0.25 9.73 12.37
CA ILE A 17 -1.15 10.66 11.72
C ILE A 17 -0.94 10.58 10.21
N CYS A 18 -2.03 10.65 9.46
CA CYS A 18 -2.00 10.82 8.02
C CYS A 18 -2.77 12.09 7.64
N ILE A 19 -2.23 12.90 6.74
CA ILE A 19 -2.91 14.07 6.18
C ILE A 19 -3.29 13.75 4.73
N CYS A 20 -4.57 13.91 4.42
CA CYS A 20 -5.08 13.66 3.07
C CYS A 20 -4.76 14.84 2.12
N PRO A 21 -4.95 14.67 0.80
CA PRO A 21 -4.67 15.71 -0.20
C PRO A 21 -5.48 17.01 0.02
N ALA A 22 -6.65 16.92 0.67
CA ALA A 22 -7.48 18.06 1.05
C ALA A 22 -7.03 18.76 2.35
N GLY A 23 -5.88 18.36 2.92
CA GLY A 23 -5.33 18.94 4.15
C GLY A 23 -6.01 18.48 5.44
N LYS A 24 -6.90 17.49 5.39
CA LYS A 24 -7.62 16.96 6.57
C LYS A 24 -6.86 15.82 7.21
N GLU A 25 -6.88 15.79 8.54
CA GLU A 25 -6.26 14.73 9.33
C GLU A 25 -7.11 13.45 9.31
N MET A 26 -6.45 12.33 9.00
CA MET A 26 -6.97 10.99 9.08
C MET A 26 -6.41 10.30 10.31
N LYS A 27 -7.31 9.79 11.16
CA LYS A 27 -6.92 9.11 12.39
C LYS A 27 -6.54 7.66 12.11
N MET A 28 -5.59 7.14 12.89
CA MET A 28 -5.29 5.71 12.88
C MET A 28 -6.55 4.92 13.27
N ASN A 29 -6.94 3.98 12.40
CA ASN A 29 -8.07 3.09 12.60
C ASN A 29 -7.61 1.69 12.99
N ALA A 30 -6.52 1.21 12.40
CA ALA A 30 -5.89 -0.05 12.80
C ALA A 30 -4.36 0.03 12.64
N ARG A 31 -3.64 -0.27 13.72
CA ARG A 31 -2.15 -0.26 13.75
C ARG A 31 -1.56 -1.51 13.09
N HIS A 32 -2.24 -2.64 13.26
CA HIS A 32 -1.84 -3.96 12.77
C HIS A 32 -3.01 -4.57 12.01
N PHE A 33 -3.11 -4.26 10.73
CA PHE A 33 -4.06 -4.89 9.82
C PHE A 33 -3.30 -5.87 8.95
N GLN A 34 -3.40 -7.16 9.27
CA GLN A 34 -2.70 -8.19 8.52
C GLN A 34 -3.50 -8.61 7.30
N THR A 35 -2.80 -8.64 6.18
CA THR A 35 -3.18 -9.40 4.98
C THR A 35 -2.34 -10.67 4.96
N GLN A 36 -2.67 -11.62 4.08
CA GLN A 36 -1.95 -12.90 3.96
C GLN A 36 -0.42 -12.73 3.81
N SER A 37 0.01 -11.63 3.20
CA SER A 37 1.43 -11.36 2.90
C SER A 37 2.02 -10.15 3.61
N ASN A 38 1.21 -9.15 3.99
CA ASN A 38 1.70 -7.87 4.46
C ASN A 38 0.99 -7.39 5.73
N GLU A 39 1.74 -6.71 6.58
CA GLU A 39 1.21 -5.94 7.69
C GLU A 39 0.96 -4.52 7.20
N LEU A 40 -0.27 -4.07 7.35
CA LEU A 40 -0.71 -2.74 6.97
C LEU A 40 -1.06 -1.93 8.21
N MET A 41 -0.91 -0.62 8.10
CA MET A 41 -1.50 0.34 9.03
C MET A 41 -2.54 1.15 8.29
N ASN A 42 -3.74 1.20 8.85
CA ASN A 42 -4.91 1.81 8.22
C ASN A 42 -5.29 3.12 8.93
N PHE A 43 -5.52 4.15 8.13
CA PHE A 43 -5.99 5.46 8.54
C PHE A 43 -7.39 5.70 7.97
N ARG A 44 -8.24 6.38 8.74
CA ARG A 44 -9.60 6.73 8.34
C ARG A 44 -9.86 8.21 8.55
N ALA A 45 -10.39 8.85 7.52
CA ALA A 45 -10.87 10.22 7.61
C ALA A 45 -12.15 10.29 8.46
N LYS A 46 -12.43 11.45 9.05
CA LYS A 46 -13.72 11.67 9.72
C LYS A 46 -14.83 11.78 8.67
N PRO A 47 -16.03 11.18 8.89
CA PRO A 47 -17.15 11.31 7.97
C PRO A 47 -17.50 12.78 7.62
N SER A 48 -17.50 13.65 8.62
CA SER A 48 -17.79 15.09 8.47
C SER A 48 -16.83 15.81 7.54
N ASP A 49 -15.55 15.41 7.51
CA ASP A 49 -14.54 16.01 6.63
C ASP A 49 -14.71 15.56 5.18
N CYS A 50 -15.33 14.40 4.94
CA CYS A 50 -15.52 13.84 3.59
C CYS A 50 -16.89 14.17 2.97
N GLN A 51 -17.92 14.46 3.77
CA GLN A 51 -19.28 14.71 3.26
C GLN A 51 -19.34 15.89 2.29
N ASN A 52 -18.69 17.02 2.64
CA ASN A 52 -18.71 18.26 1.86
C ASN A 52 -17.35 18.55 1.19
N CYS A 53 -16.54 17.52 0.92
CA CYS A 53 -15.21 17.70 0.34
C CYS A 53 -15.29 17.95 -1.18
N GLU A 54 -14.73 19.06 -1.65
CA GLU A 54 -14.71 19.42 -3.07
C GLU A 54 -13.94 18.41 -3.93
N PHE A 55 -12.95 17.73 -3.34
CA PHE A 55 -12.13 16.73 -4.03
C PHE A 55 -12.69 15.31 -3.96
N ARG A 56 -13.94 15.13 -3.52
CA ARG A 56 -14.54 13.81 -3.29
C ARG A 56 -14.53 12.92 -4.52
N SER A 57 -14.80 13.48 -5.71
CA SER A 57 -14.76 12.76 -6.99
C SER A 57 -13.34 12.34 -7.43
N GLN A 58 -12.31 13.06 -6.98
CA GLN A 58 -10.89 12.73 -7.21
C GLN A 58 -10.36 11.75 -6.16
N CYS A 59 -10.95 11.77 -4.95
CA CYS A 59 -10.49 11.02 -3.80
C CYS A 59 -11.16 9.64 -3.68
N LEU A 60 -12.45 9.50 -3.94
CA LEU A 60 -13.16 8.23 -3.83
C LEU A 60 -13.43 7.66 -5.20
N ASP A 61 -13.34 6.34 -5.37
CA ASP A 61 -13.70 5.68 -6.63
C ASP A 61 -15.18 5.87 -6.92
N ASN A 62 -16.03 5.61 -5.91
CA ASN A 62 -17.44 5.97 -5.89
C ASN A 62 -17.65 7.25 -5.05
N PRO A 63 -18.02 8.40 -5.64
CA PRO A 63 -18.29 9.64 -4.91
C PRO A 63 -19.53 9.58 -4.02
N ASP A 64 -20.50 8.70 -4.29
CA ASP A 64 -21.79 8.67 -3.58
C ASP A 64 -21.76 7.75 -2.34
N GLN A 65 -20.65 7.05 -2.10
CA GLN A 65 -20.53 6.14 -0.96
C GLN A 65 -20.62 6.85 0.39
N LEU A 66 -21.32 6.30 1.39
CA LEU A 66 -21.43 6.94 2.70
C LEU A 66 -20.12 6.88 3.53
N SER A 67 -19.27 5.89 3.24
CA SER A 67 -18.00 5.71 3.94
C SER A 67 -17.00 6.84 3.65
N PRO A 68 -16.29 7.35 4.67
CA PRO A 68 -15.16 8.25 4.44
C PRO A 68 -13.98 7.50 3.82
N ARG A 69 -13.02 8.26 3.30
CA ARG A 69 -11.76 7.70 2.77
C ARG A 69 -11.04 6.88 3.84
N SER A 70 -10.69 5.65 3.50
CA SER A 70 -9.67 4.87 4.19
C SER A 70 -8.37 4.87 3.38
N TYR A 71 -7.25 4.80 4.08
CA TYR A 71 -5.93 4.76 3.46
C TYR A 71 -5.03 3.82 4.27
N SER A 72 -4.56 2.77 3.63
CA SER A 72 -3.65 1.80 4.23
C SER A 72 -2.25 1.95 3.65
N ILE A 73 -1.26 2.01 4.53
CA ILE A 73 0.15 1.92 4.18
C ILE A 73 0.69 0.54 4.52
N ASN A 74 1.67 0.08 3.75
CA ASN A 74 2.38 -1.15 4.04
C ASN A 74 3.49 -0.87 5.07
N LYS A 75 3.49 -1.61 6.18
CA LYS A 75 4.53 -1.58 7.22
C LYS A 75 5.59 -2.66 7.04
N GLY A 76 5.33 -3.68 6.23
CA GLY A 76 6.26 -4.74 5.94
C GLY A 76 5.60 -6.08 5.61
N VAL A 77 6.42 -7.04 5.22
CA VAL A 77 5.99 -8.41 4.94
C VAL A 77 5.80 -9.17 6.25
N VAL A 78 4.68 -9.86 6.41
CA VAL A 78 4.47 -10.75 7.55
C VAL A 78 5.32 -12.00 7.35
N LYS A 79 6.18 -12.32 8.33
CA LYS A 79 6.99 -13.54 8.33
C LYS A 79 6.11 -14.76 8.61
N THR A 80 5.42 -15.24 7.59
CA THR A 80 4.81 -16.59 7.60
C THR A 80 5.80 -17.61 7.03
N PRO A 81 5.68 -18.91 7.35
CA PRO A 81 6.53 -19.94 6.77
C PRO A 81 6.50 -19.94 5.24
N GLU A 82 5.32 -19.75 4.64
CA GLU A 82 5.13 -19.65 3.18
C GLU A 82 5.86 -18.44 2.59
N ASN A 83 5.68 -17.25 3.18
CA ASN A 83 6.37 -16.04 2.73
C ASN A 83 7.89 -16.17 2.88
N ALA A 84 8.36 -16.87 3.92
CA ALA A 84 9.78 -17.12 4.13
C ALA A 84 10.37 -18.03 3.05
N LEU A 85 9.65 -19.07 2.62
CA LEU A 85 10.08 -19.95 1.53
C LEU A 85 10.13 -19.21 0.19
N VAL A 86 9.07 -18.45 -0.14
CA VAL A 86 9.03 -17.62 -1.36
C VAL A 86 10.14 -16.57 -1.33
N GLN A 87 10.38 -15.93 -0.20
CA GLN A 87 11.45 -14.95 -0.06
C GLN A 87 12.83 -15.60 -0.27
N ARG A 88 13.08 -16.77 0.31
CA ARG A 88 14.32 -17.53 0.05
C ARG A 88 14.50 -17.89 -1.43
N MET A 89 13.41 -18.25 -2.12
CA MET A 89 13.45 -18.51 -3.56
C MET A 89 13.82 -17.24 -4.34
N LYS A 90 13.21 -16.09 -4.00
CA LYS A 90 13.55 -14.79 -4.57
C LYS A 90 15.01 -14.44 -4.33
N ASP A 91 15.48 -14.50 -3.09
CA ASP A 91 16.85 -14.17 -2.71
C ASP A 91 17.87 -15.07 -3.46
N LYS A 92 17.53 -16.34 -3.69
CA LYS A 92 18.35 -17.25 -4.49
C LYS A 92 18.43 -16.82 -5.95
N ILE A 93 17.31 -16.45 -6.56
CA ILE A 93 17.25 -15.99 -7.96
C ILE A 93 17.96 -14.64 -8.10
N ASP A 94 17.73 -13.72 -7.16
CA ASP A 94 18.33 -12.39 -7.11
C ASP A 94 19.77 -12.39 -6.61
N SER A 95 20.37 -13.54 -6.32
CA SER A 95 21.80 -13.63 -6.08
C SER A 95 22.58 -13.39 -7.39
N ALA A 96 23.84 -12.94 -7.30
CA ALA A 96 24.66 -12.71 -8.50
C ALA A 96 24.78 -13.99 -9.35
N PHE A 97 24.97 -15.14 -8.68
CA PHE A 97 25.02 -16.45 -9.32
C PHE A 97 23.66 -16.87 -9.90
N GLY A 98 22.57 -16.66 -9.15
CA GLY A 98 21.20 -16.94 -9.60
C GLY A 98 20.83 -16.16 -10.86
N ARG A 99 21.12 -14.85 -10.88
CA ARG A 99 20.90 -13.99 -12.05
C ARG A 99 21.70 -14.45 -13.25
N ALA A 100 22.98 -14.81 -13.09
CA ALA A 100 23.80 -15.32 -14.18
C ALA A 100 23.19 -16.57 -14.84
N ILE A 101 22.72 -17.53 -14.03
CA ILE A 101 22.03 -18.73 -14.53
C ILE A 101 20.70 -18.37 -15.22
N TYR A 102 19.90 -17.48 -14.61
CA TYR A 102 18.58 -17.15 -15.13
C TYR A 102 18.66 -16.35 -16.45
N SER A 103 19.63 -15.44 -16.59
CA SER A 103 19.89 -14.71 -17.83
C SER A 103 20.26 -15.65 -18.98
N LEU A 104 21.03 -16.71 -18.73
CA LEU A 104 21.36 -17.73 -19.74
C LEU A 104 20.09 -18.47 -20.22
N ARG A 105 19.17 -18.80 -19.29
CA ARG A 105 17.91 -19.47 -19.64
C ARG A 105 16.98 -18.59 -20.48
N LEU A 106 16.89 -17.28 -20.20
CA LEU A 106 16.06 -16.38 -20.99
C LEU A 106 16.49 -16.32 -22.46
N GLY A 107 17.79 -16.41 -22.75
CA GLY A 107 18.31 -16.42 -24.12
C GLY A 107 18.13 -17.74 -24.88
N THR A 108 17.63 -18.79 -24.24
CA THR A 108 17.42 -20.12 -24.85
C THR A 108 15.97 -20.36 -25.29
N VAL A 109 15.04 -19.48 -24.90
CA VAL A 109 13.63 -19.57 -25.30
C VAL A 109 13.44 -18.69 -26.54
N GLU A 110 13.18 -19.30 -27.71
CA GLU A 110 12.81 -18.56 -28.92
C GLU A 110 11.48 -17.80 -28.69
N PRO A 111 11.33 -16.58 -29.27
CA PRO A 111 10.13 -15.75 -29.11
C PRO A 111 8.85 -16.35 -29.71
#